data_AF-A0A5E4HP69-F1
#
_entry.id   AF-A0A5E4HP69-F1
#
_cell.length_a   1.000
_cell.length_b   1.000
_cell.length_c   1.000
_cell.angle_alpha   90.00
_cell.angle_beta   90.00
_cell.angle_gamma   90.00
#
_symmetry.space_group_name_H-M   'P 1'
#
loop_
_entity.id
_entity.type
_entity.pdbx_description
1 polymer ?
#
loop_
_entity_poly.entity_id
_entity_poly.type
_entity_poly.pdbx_seq_one_letter_code
_entity_poly.pdbx_strand_id
1 'polypeptide(L)' 'MGKMIETIREGVSGFIEENFSKIFEINRKYATPRIKITPLVSFSLLMLRLYLLFLVALLFYKFITLVKT' A
#
# COMPACT_ATOMS: atom_id res chain seq x y z
N MET A 1 -29.09 -18.15 8.08
CA MET A 1 -27.66 -17.86 7.84
C MET A 1 -27.41 -16.84 6.73
N GLY A 2 -28.12 -16.86 5.58
CA GLY A 2 -27.85 -15.95 4.45
C GLY A 2 -27.94 -14.45 4.76
N LYS A 3 -28.97 -14.00 5.51
CA LYS A 3 -29.12 -12.58 5.89
C LYS A 3 -27.99 -12.04 6.77
N MET A 4 -27.42 -12.87 7.64
CA MET A 4 -26.32 -12.46 8.53
C MET A 4 -25.02 -12.23 7.76
N ILE A 5 -24.73 -13.08 6.78
CA ILE A 5 -23.56 -12.92 5.89
C ILE A 5 -23.72 -11.66 5.03
N GLU A 6 -24.94 -11.35 4.58
CA GLU A 6 -25.22 -10.16 3.78
C GLU A 6 -25.00 -8.87 4.57
N THR A 7 -25.48 -8.80 5.82
CA THR A 7 -25.22 -7.65 6.72
C THR A 7 -23.73 -7.46 7.00
N ILE A 8 -22.97 -8.55 7.19
CA ILE A 8 -21.51 -8.48 7.38
C ILE A 8 -20.83 -7.98 6.11
N ARG A 9 -21.23 -8.47 4.93
CA ARG A 9 -20.68 -8.06 3.64
C ARG A 9 -20.94 -6.58 3.35
N GLU A 10 -22.13 -6.09 3.62
CA GLU A 10 -22.48 -4.67 3.44
C GLU A 10 -21.70 -3.79 4.41
N GLY A 11 -21.59 -4.19 5.67
CA GLY A 11 -20.75 -3.51 6.66
C GLY A 11 -19.30 -3.43 6.21
N VAL A 12 -18.68 -4.56 5.83
CA VAL A 12 -17.29 -4.61 5.37
C VAL A 12 -17.07 -3.76 4.11
N SER A 13 -18.00 -3.80 3.15
CA SER A 13 -17.90 -3.00 1.92
C SER A 13 -17.93 -1.51 2.22
N GLY A 14 -18.85 -1.06 3.08
CA GLY A 14 -18.92 0.34 3.52
C GLY A 14 -17.68 0.79 4.27
N PHE A 15 -17.13 -0.06 5.16
CA PHE A 15 -15.86 0.22 5.84
C PHE A 15 -14.69 0.32 4.85
N ILE A 16 -14.61 -0.57 3.86
CA ILE A 16 -13.54 -0.52 2.84
C ILE A 16 -13.64 0.77 2.03
N GLU A 17 -14.81 1.15 1.54
CA GLU A 17 -15.00 2.38 0.77
C GLU A 17 -14.62 3.63 1.58
N GLU A 18 -15.06 3.72 2.84
CA GLU A 18 -14.74 4.86 3.69
C GLU A 18 -13.22 4.95 3.97
N ASN A 19 -12.58 3.83 4.25
CA ASN A 19 -11.13 3.79 4.49
C ASN A 19 -10.32 4.09 3.22
N PHE A 20 -10.72 3.55 2.07
CA PHE A 20 -10.07 3.86 0.80
C PHE A 20 -10.19 5.33 0.43
N SER A 21 -11.37 5.92 0.63
CA SER A 21 -11.60 7.35 0.39
C SER A 21 -10.70 8.20 1.28
N LYS A 22 -10.61 7.89 2.58
CA LYS A 22 -9.70 8.58 3.52
C LYS A 22 -8.23 8.43 3.14
N ILE A 23 -7.79 7.24 2.75
CA ILE A 23 -6.41 7.00 2.30
C ILE A 23 -6.12 7.83 1.04
N PHE A 24 -7.05 7.87 0.11
CA PHE A 24 -6.92 8.69 -1.11
C PHE A 24 -6.85 10.19 -0.78
N GLU A 25 -7.70 10.67 0.12
CA GLU A 25 -7.71 12.06 0.56
C GLU A 25 -6.39 12.45 1.24
N ILE A 26 -5.89 11.60 2.13
CA ILE A 26 -4.59 11.77 2.80
C ILE A 26 -3.47 11.82 1.75
N ASN A 27 -3.42 10.85 0.83
CA ASN A 27 -2.42 10.82 -0.23
C ASN A 27 -2.48 12.07 -1.10
N ARG A 28 -3.68 12.54 -1.47
CA ARG A 28 -3.84 13.78 -2.24
C ARG A 28 -3.36 15.00 -1.45
N LYS A 29 -3.67 15.08 -0.15
CA LYS A 29 -3.26 16.19 0.73
C LYS A 29 -1.75 16.27 0.93
N TYR A 30 -1.05 15.13 0.89
CA TYR A 30 0.40 15.04 1.08
C TYR A 30 1.19 14.78 -0.22
N ALA A 31 0.52 14.72 -1.38
CA ALA A 31 1.17 14.52 -2.67
C ALA A 31 2.14 15.65 -3.02
N THR A 32 1.83 16.87 -2.60
CA THR A 32 2.70 18.05 -2.75
C THR A 32 3.39 18.36 -1.42
N PRO A 33 4.69 18.06 -1.29
CA PRO A 33 5.44 18.35 -0.08
C PRO A 33 5.55 19.87 0.11
N ARG A 34 5.12 20.37 1.28
CA ARG A 34 5.20 21.80 1.63
C ARG A 34 6.64 22.28 1.92
N ILE A 35 7.56 21.33 2.11
CA ILE A 35 8.96 21.57 2.45
C ILE A 35 9.78 21.41 1.17
N LYS A 36 10.74 22.32 0.93
CA LYS A 36 11.69 22.20 -0.19
C LYS A 36 12.46 20.88 -0.09
N ILE A 37 12.24 20.00 -1.05
CA ILE A 37 13.02 18.76 -1.19
C ILE A 37 14.35 19.11 -1.84
N THR A 38 15.46 18.74 -1.18
CA THR A 38 16.78 18.87 -1.81
C THR A 38 16.98 17.73 -2.82
N PRO A 39 17.78 17.94 -3.88
CA PRO A 39 18.03 16.91 -4.90
C PRO A 39 18.51 15.58 -4.30
N LEU A 40 19.33 15.64 -3.25
CA LEU A 40 19.85 14.48 -2.55
C LEU A 40 18.74 13.69 -1.83
N VAL A 41 17.80 14.38 -1.17
CA VAL A 41 16.67 13.71 -0.49
C VAL A 41 15.76 13.03 -1.51
N SER A 42 15.51 13.66 -2.66
CA SER A 42 14.74 13.03 -3.75
C SER A 42 15.41 11.75 -4.25
N PHE A 43 16.74 11.78 -4.44
CA PHE A 43 17.50 10.60 -4.85
C PHE A 43 17.46 9.48 -3.78
N SER A 44 17.64 9.83 -2.51
CA SER A 44 17.53 8.87 -1.40
C SER A 44 16.14 8.23 -1.34
N LEU A 45 15.07 9.01 -1.54
CA LEU A 45 13.70 8.48 -1.59
C LEU A 45 13.47 7.56 -2.79
N LEU A 46 14.10 7.86 -3.94
CA LEU A 46 14.05 7.00 -5.12
C LEU A 46 14.78 5.67 -4.87
N MET A 47 16.00 5.71 -4.32
CA MET A 47 16.75 4.52 -3.94
C MET A 47 16.01 3.69 -2.90
N LEU A 48 15.39 4.33 -1.91
CA LEU A 48 14.56 3.66 -0.91
C LEU A 48 13.40 2.91 -1.57
N ARG A 49 12.72 3.54 -2.54
CA ARG A 49 11.64 2.88 -3.30
C ARG A 49 12.15 1.65 -4.06
N LEU A 50 13.29 1.76 -4.76
CA LEU A 50 13.88 0.64 -5.48
C LEU A 50 14.30 -0.50 -4.54
N TYR A 51 14.90 -0.16 -3.40
CA TYR A 51 15.29 -1.12 -2.38
C TYR A 51 14.08 -1.89 -1.84
N LEU A 52 12.98 -1.21 -1.53
CA LEU A 52 11.75 -1.85 -1.07
C LEU A 52 11.16 -2.79 -2.13
N LEU A 53 11.13 -2.37 -3.40
CA LEU A 53 10.67 -3.23 -4.50
C LEU A 53 11.56 -4.46 -4.66
N PHE A 54 12.88 -4.28 -4.55
CA PHE A 54 13.83 -5.38 -4.61
C PHE A 54 13.64 -6.38 -3.47
N LEU A 55 13.43 -5.91 -2.23
CA LEU A 55 13.13 -6.78 -1.10
C LEU A 55 11.85 -7.58 -1.30
N VAL A 56 10.79 -6.95 -1.81
CA VAL A 56 9.53 -7.64 -2.12
C VAL A 56 9.75 -8.70 -3.20
N ALA A 57 10.49 -8.38 -4.27
CA ALA A 57 10.84 -9.34 -5.31
C ALA A 57 11.64 -10.53 -4.76
N LEU A 58 12.60 -10.29 -3.86
CA LEU A 58 13.35 -11.34 -3.17
C LEU A 58 12.45 -12.22 -2.29
N LEU A 59 11.51 -11.61 -1.56
CA LEU A 59 10.52 -12.34 -0.78
C LEU A 59 9.67 -13.25 -1.67
N PHE A 60 9.17 -12.74 -2.79
CA PHE A 60 8.42 -13.54 -3.77
C PHE A 60 9.28 -14.66 -4.37
N TYR A 61 10.51 -14.35 -4.78
CA TYR A 61 11.44 -15.33 -5.32
C TYR A 61 11.71 -16.45 -4.31
N LYS A 62 11.99 -16.09 -3.06
CA LYS A 62 12.25 -17.04 -1.97
C LYS A 62 11.01 -17.87 -1.67
N PHE A 63 9.83 -17.26 -1.64
CA PHE A 63 8.57 -17.96 -1.42
C PHE A 63 8.30 -19.00 -2.51
N ILE A 64 8.43 -18.63 -3.78
CA ILE A 64 8.27 -19.56 -4.91
C ILE A 64 9.31 -20.69 -4.83
N THR A 65 10.56 -20.36 -4.51
CA THR A 65 11.64 -21.35 -4.36
C THR A 65 11.33 -22.33 -3.24
N LEU A 66 10.87 -21.85 -2.07
CA LEU A 66 10.53 -22.70 -0.92
C LEU A 66 9.30 -23.57 -1.16
N VAL A 67 8.30 -23.07 -1.88
CA VAL A 67 7.08 -23.84 -2.19
C VAL A 67 7.34 -24.89 -3.29
N LYS A 68 8.25 -24.60 -4.21
CA LYS A 68 8.63 -25.51 -5.30
C LYS A 68 9.62 -26.59 -4.85
N THR A 69 10.37 -26.35 -3.78
CA THR A 69 11.30 -27.32 -3.16
C THR A 69 10.54 -28.25 -2.23
#